data_AF-A0A7Z1SDU2-F1
#
_entry.id   AF-A0A7Z1SDU2-F1
#
_cell.length_a   1.000
_cell.length_b   1.000
_cell.length_c   1.000
_cell.angle_alpha   90.00
_cell.angle_beta   90.00
_cell.angle_gamma   90.00
#
_symmetry.space_group_name_H-M   'P 1'
#
loop_
_entity.id
_entity.type
_entity.pdbx_description
1 polymer ?
#
loop_
_entity_poly.entity_id
_entity_poly.type
_entity_poly.pdbx_seq_one_letter_code
_entity_poly.pdbx_strand_id
1 'polypeptide(L)'
;FNQANEKHHKETGDEHHFDETGNEKEVGPKSFWGTVFKVEFADIAFAIDSMLAALAIAVTLPKVGIHFGGMDLGQFIVMFLGGMIGVILMRFAATWFVELLNKYPGLEGAAFAIVGWVGIKLVIMVLAHPDIGVLPEAFPHSALWQTIFWVVLVGLVL
;
A
#
# COMPACT_ATOMS: atom_id res chain seq x y z
N PHE A 1 -32.70 -24.80 20.79
CA PHE A 1 -31.32 -24.98 21.30
C PHE A 1 -30.51 -25.63 20.19
N ASN A 2 -29.49 -25.06 19.56
CA ASN A 2 -28.80 -23.79 19.76
C ASN A 2 -28.13 -23.45 18.42
N GLN A 3 -28.27 -22.20 17.98
CA GLN A 3 -27.41 -21.59 16.97
C GLN A 3 -26.00 -21.48 17.53
N ALA A 4 -24.99 -21.87 16.78
CA ALA A 4 -23.69 -21.20 16.67
C ALA A 4 -22.71 -22.10 15.92
N ASN A 5 -22.29 -21.65 14.75
CA ASN A 5 -20.88 -21.42 14.40
C ASN A 5 -20.53 -21.83 12.95
N GLU A 6 -21.24 -21.26 11.98
CA GLU A 6 -20.67 -21.02 10.66
C GLU A 6 -20.28 -19.54 10.61
N LYS A 7 -19.06 -19.22 11.07
CA LYS A 7 -18.45 -17.91 10.90
C LYS A 7 -17.31 -18.02 9.90
N HIS A 8 -17.60 -17.52 8.71
CA HIS A 8 -16.77 -16.58 7.96
C HIS A 8 -15.26 -16.87 7.89
N HIS A 9 -14.85 -17.59 6.85
CA HIS A 9 -13.71 -17.15 6.06
C HIS A 9 -14.24 -16.52 4.78
N LYS A 10 -14.16 -15.19 4.73
CA LYS A 10 -14.29 -14.43 3.48
C LYS A 10 -13.02 -14.68 2.69
N GLU A 11 -13.12 -15.55 1.70
CA GLU A 11 -12.20 -15.62 0.59
C GLU A 11 -12.32 -14.29 -0.18
N THR A 12 -11.23 -13.53 -0.19
CA THR A 12 -11.05 -12.36 -1.05
C THR A 12 -10.09 -12.75 -2.14
N GLY A 13 -10.65 -12.95 -3.32
CA GLY A 13 -9.92 -13.35 -4.51
C GLY A 13 -10.72 -14.44 -5.19
N ASP A 14 -11.88 -14.07 -5.73
CA ASP A 14 -12.35 -14.67 -6.96
C ASP A 14 -13.43 -13.78 -7.56
N GLU A 15 -13.10 -13.31 -8.76
CA GLU A 15 -14.03 -12.79 -9.73
C GLU A 15 -14.95 -13.94 -10.19
N HIS A 16 -15.81 -14.42 -9.30
CA HIS A 16 -16.95 -15.23 -9.69
C HIS A 16 -17.94 -14.31 -10.41
N HIS A 17 -17.67 -14.10 -11.70
CA HIS A 17 -18.56 -13.43 -12.66
C HIS A 17 -19.88 -14.20 -12.88
N PHE A 18 -20.02 -15.37 -12.26
CA PHE A 18 -21.21 -16.20 -12.29
C PHE A 18 -21.56 -16.65 -10.87
N ASP A 19 -22.84 -16.63 -10.53
CA ASP A 19 -23.32 -17.40 -9.38
C ASP A 19 -23.12 -18.92 -9.63
N GLU A 20 -23.25 -19.77 -8.61
CA GLU A 20 -23.13 -21.24 -8.76
C GLU A 20 -24.12 -21.84 -9.79
N THR A 21 -25.04 -21.02 -10.31
CA THR A 21 -26.06 -21.31 -11.32
C THR A 21 -25.77 -20.75 -12.71
N GLY A 22 -24.62 -20.08 -12.94
CA GLY A 22 -24.21 -19.64 -14.27
C GLY A 22 -24.90 -18.37 -14.79
N ASN A 23 -25.44 -17.51 -13.92
CA ASN A 23 -25.96 -16.20 -14.31
C ASN A 23 -24.94 -15.06 -14.07
N GLU A 24 -24.86 -14.14 -15.04
CA GLU A 24 -24.05 -12.92 -14.95
C GLU A 24 -24.57 -12.04 -13.80
N LYS A 25 -23.74 -11.80 -12.78
CA LYS A 25 -24.08 -10.84 -11.71
C LYS A 25 -24.04 -9.43 -12.28
N GLU A 26 -25.20 -8.79 -12.42
CA GLU A 26 -25.25 -7.36 -12.71
C GLU A 26 -24.47 -6.58 -11.64
N VAL A 27 -23.47 -5.82 -12.08
CA VAL A 27 -22.62 -4.98 -11.23
C VAL A 27 -23.45 -3.80 -10.72
N GLY A 28 -24.25 -4.06 -9.69
CA GLY A 28 -25.08 -3.03 -9.07
C GLY A 28 -24.21 -1.90 -8.49
N PRO A 29 -24.73 -0.67 -8.37
CA PRO A 29 -23.97 0.49 -7.89
C PRO A 29 -23.31 0.28 -6.51
N LYS A 30 -23.83 -0.63 -5.67
CA LYS A 30 -23.17 -1.04 -4.41
C LYS A 30 -21.78 -1.66 -4.60
N SER A 31 -21.56 -2.41 -5.69
CA SER A 31 -20.25 -3.00 -5.99
C SER A 31 -19.24 -1.90 -6.37
N PHE A 32 -19.68 -0.92 -7.18
CA PHE A 32 -18.85 0.24 -7.56
C PHE A 32 -18.39 1.07 -6.36
N TRP A 33 -19.29 1.42 -5.43
CA TRP A 33 -18.93 2.15 -4.20
C TRP A 33 -17.96 1.36 -3.31
N GLY A 34 -18.09 0.03 -3.27
CA GLY A 34 -17.14 -0.85 -2.56
C GLY A 34 -15.74 -0.82 -3.17
N THR A 35 -15.63 -0.81 -4.50
CA THR A 35 -14.35 -0.69 -5.20
C THR A 35 -13.71 0.68 -4.99
N VAL A 36 -14.48 1.77 -5.13
CA VAL A 36 -13.99 3.13 -4.88
C VAL A 36 -13.47 3.29 -3.45
N PHE A 37 -14.19 2.76 -2.46
CA PHE A 37 -13.74 2.81 -1.07
C PHE A 37 -12.40 2.09 -0.84
N LYS A 38 -12.21 0.92 -1.45
CA LYS A 38 -10.94 0.17 -1.34
C LYS A 38 -9.76 0.94 -1.95
N VAL A 39 -9.97 1.55 -3.13
CA VAL A 39 -8.95 2.36 -3.81
C VAL A 39 -8.62 3.61 -3.00
N GLU A 40 -9.64 4.32 -2.52
CA GLU A 40 -9.44 5.53 -1.72
C GLU A 40 -8.73 5.23 -0.39
N PHE A 41 -9.01 4.08 0.24
CA PHE A 41 -8.32 3.67 1.46
C PHE A 41 -6.81 3.47 1.22
N ALA A 42 -6.43 2.87 0.09
CA ALA A 42 -5.02 2.73 -0.29
C ALA A 42 -4.37 4.09 -0.56
N ASP A 43 -5.07 5.00 -1.24
CA ASP A 43 -4.59 6.36 -1.52
C ASP A 43 -4.38 7.17 -0.23
N ILE A 44 -5.25 7.02 0.78
CA ILE A 44 -5.08 7.65 2.10
C ILE A 44 -3.83 7.11 2.80
N ALA A 45 -3.59 5.80 2.77
CA ALA A 45 -2.40 5.21 3.38
C ALA A 45 -1.11 5.77 2.76
N PHE A 46 -1.08 5.96 1.44
CA PHE A 46 0.06 6.58 0.75
C PHE A 46 0.20 8.07 1.06
N ALA A 47 -0.91 8.81 1.17
CA ALA A 47 -0.90 10.22 1.53
C ALA A 47 -0.25 10.48 2.91
N ILE A 48 -0.49 9.57 3.87
CA ILE A 48 0.11 9.65 5.20
C ILE A 48 1.61 9.41 5.12
N ASP A 49 2.06 8.40 4.36
CA ASP A 49 3.48 8.12 4.16
C ASP A 49 4.21 9.31 3.51
N SER A 50 3.64 9.86 2.43
CA SER A 50 4.22 11.02 1.74
C SER A 50 4.19 12.30 2.59
N MET A 51 3.18 12.48 3.44
CA MET A 51 3.11 13.57 4.40
C MET A 51 4.16 13.43 5.50
N LEU A 52 4.37 12.23 6.06
CA LEU A 52 5.38 11.97 7.09
C LEU A 52 6.80 12.10 6.52
N ALA A 53 7.04 11.65 5.29
CA ALA A 53 8.30 11.88 4.60
C ALA A 53 8.56 13.38 4.38
N ALA A 54 7.54 14.12 3.94
CA ALA A 54 7.65 15.57 3.77
C ALA A 54 7.81 16.30 5.12
N LEU A 55 7.19 15.80 6.19
CA LEU A 55 7.38 16.31 7.55
C LEU A 55 8.82 16.14 8.01
N ALA A 56 9.44 14.98 7.75
CA ALA A 56 10.84 14.72 8.08
C ALA A 56 11.79 15.71 7.38
N ILE A 57 11.48 16.14 6.16
CA ILE A 57 12.21 17.22 5.49
C ILE A 57 11.84 18.59 6.08
N ALA A 58 10.55 18.87 6.27
CA ALA A 58 10.03 20.13 6.78
C ALA A 58 10.66 20.54 8.11
N VAL A 59 10.83 19.60 9.05
CA VAL A 59 11.45 19.89 10.35
C VAL A 59 12.92 20.33 10.25
N THR A 60 13.60 20.05 9.14
CA THR A 60 14.99 20.46 8.90
C THR A 60 15.12 21.82 8.20
N LEU A 61 14.02 22.37 7.68
CA LEU A 61 14.04 23.67 6.98
C LEU A 61 14.15 24.86 7.96
N PRO A 62 14.89 25.92 7.58
CA PRO A 62 14.93 27.16 8.34
C PRO A 62 13.54 27.82 8.37
N LYS A 63 13.18 28.35 9.53
CA LYS A 63 11.87 28.96 9.77
C LYS A 63 11.74 30.26 8.96
N VAL A 64 10.63 30.41 8.27
CA VAL A 64 10.31 31.58 7.44
C VAL A 64 9.72 32.71 8.29
N GLY A 65 9.37 32.44 9.55
CA GLY A 65 8.96 33.44 10.54
C GLY A 65 7.47 33.79 10.51
N ILE A 66 6.70 33.11 9.66
CA ILE A 66 5.25 33.22 9.58
C ILE A 66 4.68 31.93 10.19
N HIS A 67 3.87 32.06 11.23
CA HIS A 67 3.28 30.92 11.93
C HIS A 67 1.83 30.71 11.51
N PHE A 68 1.47 29.47 11.19
CA PHE A 68 0.10 29.06 10.88
C PHE A 68 -0.20 27.73 11.57
N GLY A 69 -1.30 27.67 12.34
CA GLY A 69 -1.74 26.43 13.00
C GLY A 69 -0.74 25.82 13.99
N GLY A 70 0.17 26.62 14.58
CA GLY A 70 1.18 26.14 15.54
C GLY A 70 2.50 25.67 14.91
N MET A 71 2.62 25.70 13.58
CA MET A 71 3.83 25.36 12.83
C MET A 71 4.30 26.57 12.00
N ASP A 72 5.57 26.60 11.58
CA ASP A 72 6.03 27.55 10.57
C ASP A 72 5.34 27.28 9.23
N LEU A 73 4.92 28.33 8.54
CA LEU A 73 4.17 28.25 7.29
C LEU A 73 4.95 27.50 6.21
N GLY A 74 6.27 27.67 6.14
CA GLY A 74 7.11 26.95 5.18
C GLY A 74 7.07 25.44 5.43
N GLN A 75 7.14 25.03 6.70
CA GLN A 75 7.07 23.63 7.09
C GLN A 75 5.68 23.03 6.81
N PHE A 76 4.62 23.77 7.13
CA PHE A 76 3.24 23.36 6.84
C PHE A 76 3.02 23.18 5.34
N ILE A 77 3.48 24.13 4.51
CA ILE A 77 3.33 24.04 3.05
C ILE A 77 4.06 22.82 2.50
N VAL A 78 5.29 22.55 2.95
CA VAL A 78 6.04 21.37 2.49
C VAL A 78 5.32 20.08 2.87
N MET A 79 4.86 19.95 4.11
CA MET A 79 4.10 18.78 4.58
C MET A 79 2.77 18.62 3.80
N PHE A 80 2.01 19.70 3.62
CA PHE A 80 0.74 19.71 2.90
C PHE A 80 0.91 19.35 1.42
N LEU A 81 1.90 19.96 0.76
CA LEU A 81 2.22 19.64 -0.63
C LEU A 81 2.76 18.21 -0.77
N GLY A 82 3.55 17.71 0.18
CA GLY A 82 3.99 16.32 0.19
C GLY A 82 2.83 15.32 0.23
N GLY A 83 1.84 15.59 1.07
CA GLY A 83 0.58 14.82 1.10
C GLY A 83 -0.19 14.91 -0.22
N MET A 84 -0.45 16.14 -0.70
CA MET A 84 -1.22 16.35 -1.94
C MET A 84 -0.53 15.78 -3.18
N ILE A 85 0.77 16.03 -3.35
CA ILE A 85 1.55 15.51 -4.47
C ILE A 85 1.57 13.98 -4.44
N GLY A 86 1.70 13.38 -3.24
CA GLY A 86 1.65 11.93 -3.08
C GLY A 86 0.36 11.32 -3.65
N VAL A 87 -0.80 11.85 -3.24
CA VAL A 87 -2.11 11.38 -3.75
C VAL A 87 -2.23 11.60 -5.26
N ILE A 88 -1.85 12.78 -5.74
CA ILE A 88 -1.97 13.13 -7.16
C ILE A 88 -1.11 12.20 -8.02
N LEU A 89 0.16 11.98 -7.64
CA LEU A 89 1.07 11.13 -8.40
C LEU A 89 0.61 9.67 -8.42
N MET A 90 0.15 9.13 -7.30
CA MET A 90 -0.38 7.76 -7.26
C MET A 90 -1.58 7.58 -8.16
N ARG A 91 -2.49 8.56 -8.17
CA ARG A 91 -3.71 8.48 -9.00
C ARG A 91 -3.39 8.43 -10.49
N PHE A 92 -2.42 9.22 -10.94
CA PHE A 92 -1.95 9.16 -12.33
C PHE A 92 -1.16 7.87 -12.61
N ALA A 93 -0.29 7.46 -11.69
CA ALA A 93 0.50 6.25 -11.83
C ALA A 93 -0.37 4.98 -11.88
N ALA A 94 -1.41 4.88 -11.05
CA ALA A 94 -2.35 3.76 -11.04
C ALA A 94 -3.13 3.67 -12.35
N THR A 95 -3.58 4.81 -12.89
CA THR A 95 -4.29 4.84 -14.19
C THR A 95 -3.37 4.31 -15.30
N TRP A 96 -2.14 4.79 -15.36
CA TRP A 96 -1.16 4.33 -16.35
C TRP A 96 -0.74 2.86 -16.12
N PHE A 97 -0.60 2.45 -14.87
CA PHE A 97 -0.25 1.08 -14.49
C PHE A 97 -1.35 0.09 -14.88
N VAL A 98 -2.62 0.44 -14.67
CA VAL A 98 -3.76 -0.38 -15.12
C VAL A 98 -3.77 -0.50 -16.64
N GLU A 99 -3.52 0.58 -17.38
CA GLU A 99 -3.38 0.50 -18.85
C GLU A 99 -2.22 -0.41 -19.27
N LEU A 100 -1.10 -0.37 -18.56
CA LEU A 100 0.06 -1.21 -18.84
C LEU A 100 -0.23 -2.70 -18.57
N LEU A 101 -0.92 -3.01 -17.49
CA LEU A 101 -1.34 -4.38 -17.17
C LEU A 101 -2.35 -4.93 -18.19
N ASN A 102 -3.33 -4.12 -18.60
CA ASN A 102 -4.26 -4.49 -19.66
C ASN A 102 -3.54 -4.80 -20.99
N LYS A 103 -2.41 -4.12 -21.25
CA LYS A 103 -1.58 -4.35 -22.45
C LYS A 103 -0.68 -5.59 -22.31
N TYR A 104 -0.22 -5.91 -21.11
CA TYR A 104 0.67 -7.03 -20.82
C TYR A 104 0.17 -7.85 -19.62
N PRO A 105 -0.87 -8.68 -19.80
CA PRO A 105 -1.49 -9.41 -18.69
C PRO A 105 -0.53 -10.42 -18.01
N GLY A 106 0.49 -10.90 -18.72
CA GLY A 106 1.53 -11.76 -18.13
C GLY A 106 2.39 -11.08 -17.07
N LEU A 107 2.42 -9.73 -17.01
CA LEU A 107 3.17 -8.98 -16.01
C LEU A 107 2.42 -8.80 -14.68
N GLU A 108 1.09 -8.97 -14.68
CA GLU A 108 0.24 -8.68 -13.52
C GLU A 108 0.59 -9.57 -12.32
N GLY A 109 0.64 -10.89 -12.54
CA GLY A 109 0.98 -11.84 -11.49
C GLY A 109 2.37 -11.62 -10.90
N ALA A 110 3.37 -11.37 -11.77
CA ALA A 110 4.74 -11.07 -11.34
C ALA A 110 4.81 -9.76 -10.54
N ALA A 111 4.15 -8.70 -11.01
CA ALA A 111 4.11 -7.42 -10.33
C ALA A 111 3.48 -7.52 -8.94
N PHE A 112 2.34 -8.22 -8.81
CA PHE A 112 1.71 -8.44 -7.50
C PHE A 112 2.55 -9.31 -6.57
N ALA A 113 3.19 -10.35 -7.08
CA ALA A 113 4.09 -11.17 -6.28
C ALA A 113 5.29 -10.37 -5.76
N ILE A 114 5.89 -9.52 -6.60
CA ILE A 114 7.02 -8.65 -6.22
C ILE A 114 6.57 -7.63 -5.16
N VAL A 115 5.46 -6.93 -5.37
CA VAL A 115 4.94 -5.95 -4.40
C VAL A 115 4.59 -6.62 -3.07
N GLY A 116 3.96 -7.79 -3.10
CA GLY A 116 3.69 -8.59 -1.91
C GLY A 116 4.95 -9.01 -1.16
N TRP A 117 5.98 -9.46 -1.89
CA TRP A 117 7.27 -9.84 -1.31
C TRP A 117 8.01 -8.66 -0.68
N VAL A 118 8.00 -7.49 -1.34
CA VAL A 118 8.52 -6.25 -0.76
C VAL A 118 7.72 -5.85 0.49
N GLY A 119 6.40 -6.01 0.48
CA GLY A 119 5.54 -5.80 1.64
C GLY A 119 5.94 -6.64 2.86
N ILE A 120 6.24 -7.93 2.66
CA ILE A 120 6.73 -8.82 3.72
C ILE A 120 8.05 -8.29 4.31
N LYS A 121 8.98 -7.84 3.46
CA LYS A 121 10.23 -7.23 3.91
C LYS A 121 10.00 -5.99 4.76
N LEU A 122 9.06 -5.12 4.37
CA LEU A 122 8.72 -3.93 5.15
C LEU A 122 8.11 -4.30 6.50
N VAL A 123 7.22 -5.29 6.57
CA VAL A 123 6.67 -5.79 7.85
C VAL A 123 7.78 -6.31 8.75
N ILE A 124 8.72 -7.08 8.21
CA ILE A 124 9.86 -7.60 8.97
C ILE A 124 10.76 -6.47 9.49
N MET A 125 10.99 -5.41 8.70
CA MET A 125 11.70 -4.21 9.17
C MET A 125 10.98 -3.54 10.33
N VAL A 126 9.66 -3.41 10.25
CA VAL A 126 8.85 -2.82 11.33
C VAL A 126 8.92 -3.70 12.58
N LEU A 127 8.78 -5.01 12.47
CA LEU A 127 8.86 -5.94 13.61
C LEU A 127 10.23 -5.98 14.27
N ALA A 128 11.28 -5.69 13.52
CA ALA A 128 12.66 -5.60 14.01
C ALA A 128 13.04 -4.19 14.49
N HIS A 129 12.14 -3.21 14.40
CA HIS A 129 12.40 -1.86 14.89
C HIS A 129 12.66 -1.90 16.40
N PRO A 130 13.65 -1.14 16.92
CA PRO A 130 14.01 -1.14 18.34
C PRO A 130 12.83 -0.91 19.30
N ASP A 131 11.86 -0.09 18.88
CA ASP A 131 10.67 0.23 19.68
C ASP A 131 9.60 -0.89 19.69
N ILE A 132 9.64 -1.82 18.74
CA ILE A 132 8.70 -2.96 18.66
C ILE A 132 9.32 -4.23 19.23
N GLY A 133 10.60 -4.49 18.93
CA GLY A 133 11.41 -5.52 19.58
C GLY A 133 10.93 -6.96 19.44
N VAL A 134 10.02 -7.26 18.50
CA VAL A 134 9.48 -8.62 18.26
C VAL A 134 10.53 -9.50 17.58
N LEU A 135 11.35 -8.92 16.70
CA LEU A 135 12.48 -9.58 16.04
C LEU A 135 13.81 -8.88 16.37
N PRO A 136 14.95 -9.61 16.33
CA PRO A 136 16.26 -8.99 16.49
C PRO A 136 16.52 -7.93 15.40
N GLU A 137 17.03 -6.75 15.78
CA GLU A 137 17.33 -5.64 14.86
C GLU A 137 18.28 -6.05 13.71
N ALA A 138 19.21 -6.96 13.99
CA ALA A 138 20.15 -7.45 12.99
C ALA A 138 19.52 -8.41 11.97
N PHE A 139 18.31 -8.91 12.20
CA PHE A 139 17.68 -9.94 11.36
C PHE A 139 17.35 -9.46 9.94
N PRO A 140 16.63 -8.33 9.72
CA PRO A 140 16.35 -7.82 8.37
C PRO A 140 17.62 -7.35 7.63
N HIS A 141 18.68 -7.04 8.37
CA HIS A 141 19.97 -6.61 7.80
C HIS A 141 20.98 -7.76 7.68
N SER A 142 20.60 -8.98 8.11
CA SER A 142 21.49 -10.14 8.04
C SER A 142 21.77 -10.53 6.59
N ALA A 143 23.00 -10.96 6.32
CA ALA A 143 23.40 -11.41 4.99
C ALA A 143 22.49 -12.55 4.48
N LEU A 144 22.11 -13.48 5.35
CA LEU A 144 21.21 -14.58 5.03
C LEU A 144 19.85 -14.06 4.55
N TRP A 145 19.21 -13.17 5.31
CA TRP A 145 17.91 -12.61 4.93
C TRP A 145 17.98 -11.80 3.64
N GLN A 146 19.02 -10.96 3.49
CA GLN A 146 19.22 -10.18 2.26
C GLN A 146 19.41 -11.09 1.05
N THR A 147 20.18 -12.18 1.17
CA THR A 147 20.35 -13.16 0.09
C THR A 147 19.01 -13.82 -0.27
N ILE A 148 18.24 -14.30 0.71
CA ILE A 148 16.90 -14.88 0.45
C ILE A 148 16.01 -13.85 -0.26
N PHE A 149 15.97 -12.62 0.24
CA PHE A 149 15.15 -11.57 -0.34
C PHE A 149 15.47 -11.36 -1.83
N TRP A 150 16.75 -11.20 -2.17
CA TRP A 150 17.17 -10.96 -3.55
C TRP A 150 16.99 -12.19 -4.45
N VAL A 151 17.24 -13.39 -3.93
CA VAL A 151 17.03 -14.65 -4.69
C VAL A 151 15.56 -14.82 -5.04
N VAL A 152 14.65 -14.65 -4.08
CA VAL A 152 13.21 -14.75 -4.32
C VAL A 152 12.75 -13.64 -5.27
N LEU A 153 13.23 -12.40 -5.08
CA LEU A 153 12.86 -11.28 -5.95
C LEU A 153 13.28 -11.52 -7.40
N VAL A 154 14.52 -11.97 -7.64
CA VAL A 154 14.98 -12.32 -8.99
C VAL A 154 14.21 -13.51 -9.54
N GLY A 155 13.91 -14.52 -8.72
CA GLY A 155 13.11 -15.68 -9.12
C GLY A 155 11.67 -15.34 -9.51
N LEU A 156 11.08 -14.27 -8.95
CA LEU A 156 9.75 -13.78 -9.34
C LEU A 156 9.77 -12.94 -10.63
N VAL A 157 10.93 -12.40 -11.01
CA VAL A 157 11.11 -11.56 -12.20
C VAL A 157 11.38 -12.39 -13.46
N LEU A 158 12.00 -13.56 -13.31
CA LEU A 158 12.36 -14.48 -14.41
C LEU A 158 11.21 -15.42 -14.77
#